data_AF-A0A355XUM3-F1
#
_entry.id   AF-A0A355XUM3-F1
#
_cell.length_a   1.000
_cell.length_b   1.000
_cell.length_c   1.000
_cell.angle_alpha   90.00
_cell.angle_beta   90.00
_cell.angle_gamma   90.00
#
_symmetry.space_group_name_H-M   'P 1'
#
loop_
_entity.id
_entity.type
_entity.pdbx_description
1 polymer ?
#
loop_
_entity_poly.entity_id
_entity_poly.type
_entity_poly.pdbx_seq_one_letter_code
_entity_poly.pdbx_strand_id
1 'polypeptide(L)'
;ALCQHVLEPLRRRFGPIVISSGYRSPAVNRLISGAATASQHTKGEAADLVIGTAERGVAMYRYIRENLDFDQLIWEPIGAPAPRWIHVSYTLKRKNRHSVL
;
A
#
# COMPACT_ATOMS: atom_id res chain seq x y z
N ALA A 1 3.52 -4.35 12.71
CA ALA A 1 3.35 -5.30 11.60
C ALA A 1 3.66 -4.66 10.23
N LEU A 2 2.75 -3.89 9.60
CA LEU A 2 2.97 -3.31 8.25
C LEU A 2 4.31 -2.57 8.13
N CYS A 3 4.65 -1.70 9.09
CA CYS A 3 5.92 -0.98 9.05
C CYS A 3 7.13 -1.93 9.09
N GLN A 4 7.10 -2.95 9.93
CA GLN A 4 8.23 -3.86 10.15
C GLN A 4 8.42 -4.82 8.97
N HIS A 5 7.32 -5.32 8.39
CA HIS A 5 7.36 -6.36 7.36
C HIS A 5 7.35 -5.81 5.93
N VAL A 6 6.90 -4.57 5.72
CA VAL A 6 6.80 -3.97 4.39
C VAL A 6 7.53 -2.64 4.28
N LEU A 7 7.14 -1.63 5.08
CA LEU A 7 7.61 -0.25 4.85
C LEU A 7 9.09 -0.05 5.19
N GLU A 8 9.58 -0.65 6.27
CA GLU A 8 10.98 -0.57 6.68
C GLU A 8 11.91 -1.33 5.73
N PRO A 9 11.63 -2.58 5.31
CA PRO A 9 12.38 -3.24 4.23
C PRO A 9 12.42 -2.42 2.94
N LEU A 10 11.28 -1.83 2.55
CA LEU A 10 11.21 -0.98 1.36
C LEU A 10 12.09 0.27 1.51
N ARG A 11 12.01 0.96 2.65
CA ARG A 11 12.85 2.12 2.96
C ARG A 11 14.33 1.78 2.99
N ARG A 12 14.71 0.62 3.53
CA ARG A 12 16.11 0.15 3.52
C ARG A 12 16.62 -0.09 2.10
N ARG A 13 15.76 -0.61 1.21
CA ARG A 13 16.14 -0.91 -0.18
C ARG A 13 16.20 0.33 -1.07
N PHE A 14 15.24 1.24 -0.94
CA PHE A 14 15.06 2.36 -1.87
C PHE A 14 15.46 3.73 -1.28
N GLY A 15 15.80 3.80 0.00
CA GLY A 15 15.98 5.06 0.72
C GLY A 15 14.65 5.64 1.20
N PRO A 16 14.54 6.96 1.44
CA PRO A 16 13.31 7.59 1.88
C PRO A 16 12.11 7.23 0.98
N ILE A 17 11.00 6.87 1.61
CA ILE A 17 9.71 6.62 0.96
C ILE A 17 8.69 7.60 1.52
N VAL A 18 7.77 8.05 0.68
CA VAL A 18 6.71 9.00 1.08
C VAL A 18 5.40 8.25 1.19
N ILE A 19 4.80 8.29 2.37
CA ILE A 19 3.50 7.69 2.67
C ILE A 19 2.47 8.81 2.68
N SER A 20 1.50 8.76 1.77
CA SER A 20 0.43 9.77 1.67
C SER A 20 -0.77 9.46 2.55
N SER A 21 -1.01 8.17 2.83
CA SER A 21 -2.09 7.71 3.70
C SER A 21 -1.69 6.45 4.46
N GLY A 22 -2.19 6.33 5.69
CA GLY A 22 -2.01 5.17 6.56
C GLY A 22 -3.34 4.83 7.24
N TYR A 23 -3.42 4.91 8.56
CA TYR A 23 -4.72 4.75 9.23
C TYR A 23 -5.73 5.83 8.77
N ARG A 24 -6.97 5.40 8.47
CA ARG A 24 -8.10 6.28 8.20
C ARG A 24 -9.21 6.00 9.19
N SER A 25 -9.70 7.01 9.91
CA SER A 25 -10.87 6.82 10.76
C SER A 25 -12.11 6.46 9.93
N PRO A 26 -13.14 5.82 10.51
CA PRO A 26 -14.38 5.53 9.78
C PRO A 26 -15.02 6.78 9.15
N ALA A 27 -14.92 7.94 9.83
CA ALA A 27 -15.41 9.21 9.31
C ALA A 27 -14.62 9.66 8.07
N VAL A 28 -13.29 9.62 8.13
CA VAL A 28 -12.41 9.96 6.99
C VAL A 28 -12.62 8.99 5.83
N ASN A 29 -12.71 7.69 6.10
CA ASN A 29 -12.88 6.68 5.04
C ASN A 29 -14.19 6.86 4.28
N ARG A 30 -15.28 7.28 4.93
CA ARG A 30 -16.56 7.60 4.26
C ARG A 30 -16.48 8.78 3.29
N LEU A 31 -15.52 9.68 3.48
CA LEU A 31 -15.30 10.83 2.59
C LEU A 31 -14.45 10.46 1.36
N ILE A 32 -13.80 9.31 1.37
CA ILE A 32 -13.01 8.83 0.23
C ILE A 32 -13.94 8.12 -0.74
N SER A 33 -14.15 8.73 -1.91
CA SER A 33 -14.95 8.14 -2.98
C SER A 33 -14.42 6.75 -3.37
N GLY A 34 -15.31 5.76 -3.43
CA GLY A 34 -14.98 4.37 -3.77
C GLY A 34 -14.29 3.57 -2.65
N ALA A 35 -13.98 4.16 -1.49
CA ALA A 35 -13.36 3.41 -0.40
C ALA A 35 -14.35 2.44 0.25
N ALA A 36 -13.99 1.16 0.28
CA ALA A 36 -14.78 0.15 0.97
C ALA A 36 -14.89 0.46 2.48
N THR A 37 -16.07 0.26 3.06
CA THR A 37 -16.30 0.40 4.50
C THR A 37 -15.38 -0.50 5.33
N ALA A 38 -15.02 -1.68 4.79
CA ALA A 38 -14.13 -2.65 5.41
C ALA A 38 -12.64 -2.47 5.05
N SER A 39 -12.26 -1.32 4.48
CA SER A 39 -10.89 -0.98 4.05
C SER A 39 -9.86 -1.25 5.15
N GLN A 40 -8.71 -1.82 4.79
CA GLN A 40 -7.62 -2.08 5.72
C GLN A 40 -6.95 -0.81 6.26
N HIS A 41 -7.13 0.34 5.61
CA HIS A 41 -6.75 1.63 6.19
C HIS A 41 -7.51 1.90 7.50
N THR A 42 -8.78 1.47 7.62
CA THR A 42 -9.57 1.61 8.85
C THR A 42 -9.10 0.73 10.00
N LYS A 43 -8.16 -0.17 9.74
CA LYS A 43 -7.58 -1.10 10.70
C LYS A 43 -6.11 -0.79 11.00
N GLY A 44 -5.54 0.23 10.36
CA GLY A 44 -4.10 0.53 10.42
C GLY A 44 -3.24 -0.54 9.73
N GLU A 45 -3.85 -1.31 8.82
CA GLU A 45 -3.23 -2.45 8.14
C GLU A 45 -2.75 -2.09 6.72
N ALA A 46 -3.01 -0.87 6.23
CA ALA A 46 -2.65 -0.44 4.88
C ALA A 46 -1.98 0.94 4.84
N ALA A 47 -1.19 1.16 3.79
CA ALA A 47 -0.54 2.43 3.49
C ALA A 47 -0.51 2.68 1.98
N ASP A 48 -0.61 3.95 1.61
CA ASP A 48 -0.49 4.41 0.22
C ASP A 48 0.87 5.11 0.05
N LEU A 49 1.66 4.64 -0.91
CA LEU A 49 3.02 5.11 -1.20
C LEU A 49 3.02 6.00 -2.43
N VAL A 50 3.64 7.17 -2.36
CA VAL A 50 3.82 8.05 -3.51
C VAL A 50 4.90 7.49 -4.44
N ILE A 51 4.62 7.47 -5.75
CA ILE A 51 5.50 6.85 -6.74
C ILE A 51 6.74 7.67 -7.09
N GLY A 52 6.72 9.00 -6.91
CA GLY A 52 7.85 9.85 -7.30
C GLY A 52 8.06 9.80 -8.82
N THR A 53 8.92 8.91 -9.30
CA THR A 53 9.09 8.61 -10.73
C THR A 53 8.51 7.24 -11.09
N ALA A 54 8.10 7.05 -12.35
CA ALA A 54 7.52 5.78 -12.81
C ALA A 54 8.48 4.60 -12.60
N GLU A 55 9.77 4.78 -12.89
CA GLU A 55 10.80 3.74 -12.75
C GLU A 55 10.95 3.32 -11.29
N ARG A 56 10.98 4.30 -10.37
CA ARG A 56 11.07 4.04 -8.93
C ARG A 56 9.81 3.33 -8.42
N GLY A 57 8.63 3.75 -8.87
CA GLY A 57 7.37 3.08 -8.54
C GLY A 57 7.36 1.62 -8.99
N VAL A 58 7.71 1.35 -10.25
CA VAL A 58 7.79 -0.02 -10.78
C VAL A 58 8.77 -0.87 -9.98
N ALA A 59 9.94 -0.32 -9.64
CA ALA A 59 10.94 -1.03 -8.85
C ALA A 59 10.44 -1.33 -7.43
N MET A 60 9.80 -0.37 -6.75
CA MET A 60 9.20 -0.58 -5.43
C MET A 60 8.10 -1.64 -5.47
N TYR A 61 7.18 -1.56 -6.44
CA TYR A 61 6.09 -2.52 -6.59
C TYR A 61 6.61 -3.94 -6.81
N ARG A 62 7.56 -4.13 -7.73
CA ARG A 62 8.17 -5.44 -8.00
C ARG A 62 8.89 -5.99 -6.76
N TYR A 63 9.64 -5.14 -6.06
CA TYR A 63 10.34 -5.56 -4.85
C TYR A 63 9.38 -6.05 -3.78
N ILE A 64 8.29 -5.34 -3.51
CA ILE A 64 7.27 -5.78 -2.55
C ILE A 64 6.71 -7.13 -2.99
N ARG A 65 6.28 -7.24 -4.25
CA ARG A 65 5.66 -8.44 -4.80
C ARG A 65 6.54 -9.68 -4.71
N GLU A 66 7.84 -9.52 -4.94
CA GLU A 66 8.77 -10.64 -5.10
C GLU A 66 9.52 -10.99 -3.81
N ASN A 67 9.60 -10.08 -2.84
CA ASN A 67 10.49 -10.24 -1.69
C ASN A 67 9.80 -10.09 -0.33
N LEU A 68 8.62 -9.49 -0.27
CA LEU A 68 7.95 -9.17 1.00
C LEU A 68 6.65 -9.96 1.13
N ASP A 69 6.26 -10.23 2.38
CA ASP A 69 4.93 -10.75 2.69
C ASP A 69 3.95 -9.56 2.77
N PHE A 70 2.83 -9.63 2.04
CA PHE A 70 1.83 -8.56 1.98
C PHE A 70 0.44 -9.12 1.72
N ASP A 71 -0.60 -8.46 2.21
CA ASP A 71 -1.97 -8.92 2.02
C ASP A 71 -2.56 -8.48 0.67
N GLN A 72 -2.47 -7.18 0.36
CA GLN A 72 -2.89 -6.58 -0.92
C GLN A 72 -1.80 -5.64 -1.41
N LEU A 73 -1.57 -5.62 -2.72
CA LEU A 73 -0.65 -4.70 -3.40
C LEU A 73 -1.32 -4.21 -4.69
N ILE A 74 -1.66 -2.93 -4.75
CA ILE A 74 -2.53 -2.37 -5.80
C ILE A 74 -1.86 -1.14 -6.41
N TRP A 75 -1.85 -1.07 -7.74
CA TRP A 75 -1.54 0.17 -8.46
C TRP A 75 -2.80 1.04 -8.57
N GLU A 76 -2.84 2.14 -7.84
CA GLU A 76 -4.04 2.97 -7.74
C GLU A 76 -3.83 4.41 -8.23
N PRO A 77 -4.88 5.07 -8.76
CA PRO A 77 -6.22 4.50 -8.96
C PRO A 77 -6.27 3.53 -10.15
N ILE A 78 -7.01 2.43 -9.99
CA ILE A 78 -7.15 1.39 -11.02
C ILE A 78 -7.81 2.00 -12.27
N GLY A 79 -7.24 1.70 -13.45
CA GLY A 79 -7.77 2.17 -14.74
C GLY A 79 -7.41 3.61 -15.10
N ALA A 80 -6.65 4.33 -14.27
CA ALA A 80 -6.12 5.63 -14.64
C ALA A 80 -4.96 5.52 -15.66
N PRO A 81 -4.77 6.50 -16.56
CA PRO A 81 -3.67 6.50 -17.53
C PRO A 81 -2.28 6.45 -16.87
N ALA A 82 -2.18 7.01 -15.66
CA ALA A 82 -1.01 6.94 -14.82
C ALA A 82 -1.45 6.70 -13.37
N PRO A 83 -0.94 5.65 -12.70
CA PRO A 83 -1.20 5.46 -11.30
C PRO A 83 -0.48 6.53 -10.46
N ARG A 84 -1.09 6.85 -9.32
CA ARG A 84 -0.66 7.93 -8.43
C ARG A 84 -0.11 7.43 -7.11
N TRP A 85 -0.53 6.24 -6.65
CA TRP A 85 0.00 5.60 -5.45
C TRP A 85 0.11 4.08 -5.61
N ILE A 86 1.05 3.50 -4.86
CA ILE A 86 1.10 2.06 -4.62
C ILE A 86 0.41 1.84 -3.28
N HIS A 87 -0.77 1.24 -3.30
CA HIS A 87 -1.44 0.78 -2.10
C HIS A 87 -0.83 -0.56 -1.67
N VAL A 88 -0.46 -0.68 -0.40
CA VAL A 88 0.02 -1.95 0.17
C VAL A 88 -0.56 -2.18 1.55
N SER A 89 -0.94 -3.42 1.84
CA SER A 89 -1.47 -3.82 3.14
C SER A 89 -0.81 -5.06 3.71
N TYR A 90 -0.96 -5.24 5.02
CA TYR A 90 -0.42 -6.36 5.78
C TYR A 90 -1.32 -6.62 7.00
N THR A 91 -1.70 -7.86 7.25
CA THR A 91 -2.50 -8.22 8.43
C THR A 91 -1.89 -9.39 9.20
N LEU A 92 -2.07 -9.37 10.52
CA LEU A 92 -1.76 -10.50 11.40
C LEU A 92 -3.00 -11.36 11.71
N LYS A 93 -4.19 -10.93 11.27
CA LYS A 93 -5.47 -11.58 11.64
C LYS A 93 -5.71 -12.89 10.88
N ARG A 94 -4.98 -13.08 9.79
CA ARG A 94 -5.04 -14.26 8.90
C ARG A 94 -3.77 -14.27 8.05
N LYS A 95 -3.57 -15.35 7.29
CA LYS A 95 -2.53 -15.39 6.27
C LYS A 95 -2.73 -14.26 5.26
N ASN A 96 -1.64 -13.57 4.95
CA ASN A 96 -1.57 -12.55 3.90
C ASN A 96 -1.88 -13.19 2.54
N ARG A 97 -2.78 -12.57 1.77
CA ARG A 97 -3.33 -13.16 0.52
C ARG A 97 -2.43 -13.02 -0.68
N HIS A 98 -1.45 -12.11 -0.65
CA HIS A 98 -0.61 -11.75 -1.80
C HIS A 98 -1.45 -11.33 -3.02
N SER A 99 -2.58 -10.65 -2.77
CA SER A 99 -3.48 -10.20 -3.82
C SER A 99 -2.87 -9.01 -4.54
N VAL A 100 -2.75 -9.10 -5.87
CA VAL A 100 -2.23 -8.04 -6.74
C VAL A 100 -3.32 -7.54 -7.67
N LEU A 101 -3.39 -6.21 -7.83
CA LEU A 101 -4.29 -5.52 -8.76
C LEU A 101 -3.56 -4.35 -9.45
#